data_AF-A0A2U3NKV3-F1
#
_entry.id   AF-A0A2U3NKV3-F1
#
_cell.length_a   1.000
_cell.length_b   1.000
_cell.length_c   1.000
_cell.angle_alpha   90.00
_cell.angle_beta   90.00
_cell.angle_gamma   90.00
#
_symmetry.space_group_name_H-M   'P 1'
#
loop_
_entity.id
_entity.type
_entity.pdbx_description
1 polymer ?
#
loop_
_entity_poly.entity_id
_entity_poly.type
_entity_poly.pdbx_seq_one_letter_code
_entity_poly.pdbx_strand_id
1 'polypeptide(L)'
;LDATFEVLSAAEAARVTALYTPLADAVRELIDATIRTEADEDVVAGARSAIEAVTESLRQRTRPMGVSYRVDSGRPLTLGNAAIGLGNPIAPPVIVHHDGGGRCWSEFILGAAYEGPPKLVHGGVSALVLDHMLGEAASEGLSKPRFTGTITVKYLRGTPLGPLRSEAWIEGKEGVKVFARGTISDAAGVTVEAEGVFIEPSWAREAQ
;
A
#
# COMPACT_ATOMS: atom_id res chain seq x y z
N LEU A 1 -17.30 8.03 -12.79
CA LEU A 1 -16.80 6.88 -12.01
C LEU A 1 -17.66 6.82 -10.76
N ASP A 2 -18.68 5.97 -10.78
CA ASP A 2 -19.61 5.81 -9.65
C ASP A 2 -18.95 4.93 -8.58
N ALA A 3 -17.92 5.47 -7.91
CA ALA A 3 -17.36 4.84 -6.74
C ALA A 3 -18.35 5.05 -5.58
N THR A 4 -18.95 3.97 -5.08
CA THR A 4 -19.81 4.01 -3.90
C THR A 4 -18.92 3.99 -2.65
N PHE A 5 -19.06 5.01 -1.81
CA PHE A 5 -18.43 5.04 -0.50
C PHE A 5 -19.43 4.55 0.55
N GLU A 6 -19.19 3.36 1.10
CA GLU A 6 -19.94 2.87 2.25
C GLU A 6 -19.33 3.41 3.54
N VAL A 7 -20.18 3.99 4.40
CA VAL A 7 -19.75 4.52 5.70
C VAL A 7 -19.97 3.44 6.75
N LEU A 8 -18.89 3.09 7.47
CA LEU A 8 -18.89 2.18 8.59
C LEU A 8 -18.72 2.96 9.89
N SER A 9 -19.40 2.51 10.94
CA SER A 9 -19.10 3.01 12.28
C SER A 9 -17.68 2.66 12.70
N ALA A 10 -17.10 3.43 13.62
CA ALA A 10 -15.76 3.14 14.15
C ALA A 10 -15.65 1.71 14.73
N ALA A 11 -16.70 1.25 15.42
CA ALA A 11 -16.76 -0.11 15.95
C ALA A 11 -16.81 -1.17 14.84
N GLU A 12 -17.58 -0.92 13.78
CA GLU A 12 -17.66 -1.85 12.64
C GLU A 12 -16.35 -1.88 11.86
N ALA A 13 -15.72 -0.73 11.61
CA ALA A 13 -14.42 -0.64 10.96
C ALA A 13 -13.33 -1.39 11.76
N ALA A 14 -13.33 -1.26 13.09
CA ALA A 14 -12.43 -2.00 13.97
C ALA A 14 -12.68 -3.51 13.90
N ARG A 15 -13.95 -3.95 13.95
CA ARG A 15 -14.34 -5.36 13.82
C ARG A 15 -13.89 -5.95 12.48
N VAL A 16 -14.17 -5.25 11.38
CA VAL A 16 -13.76 -5.65 10.03
C VAL A 16 -12.24 -5.77 9.95
N THR A 17 -11.50 -4.77 10.45
CA THR A 17 -10.04 -4.80 10.43
C THR A 17 -9.49 -5.97 11.24
N ALA A 18 -9.99 -6.19 12.46
CA ALA A 18 -9.57 -7.29 13.33
C ALA A 18 -9.88 -8.67 12.74
N LEU A 19 -10.93 -8.80 11.93
CA LEU A 19 -11.30 -10.05 11.29
C LEU A 19 -10.46 -10.35 10.04
N TYR A 20 -10.27 -9.38 9.15
CA TYR A 20 -9.66 -9.62 7.83
C TYR A 20 -8.13 -9.46 7.80
N THR A 21 -7.55 -8.69 8.73
CA THR A 21 -6.09 -8.51 8.76
C THR A 21 -5.36 -9.83 9.06
N PRO A 22 -5.73 -10.61 10.09
CA PRO A 22 -5.07 -11.90 10.36
C PRO A 22 -5.23 -12.93 9.23
N LEU A 23 -6.37 -12.88 8.50
CA LEU A 23 -6.56 -13.70 7.31
C LEU A 23 -5.57 -13.30 6.21
N ALA A 24 -5.38 -12.00 5.97
CA ALA A 24 -4.41 -11.51 5.00
C ALA A 24 -2.97 -11.85 5.42
N ASP A 25 -2.64 -11.78 6.71
CA ASP A 25 -1.33 -12.17 7.25
C ASP A 25 -1.06 -13.66 7.02
N ALA A 26 -2.03 -14.55 7.27
CA ALA A 26 -1.89 -15.97 6.96
C ALA A 26 -1.65 -16.21 5.46
N VAL A 27 -2.26 -15.42 4.58
CA VAL A 27 -2.01 -15.50 3.12
C VAL A 27 -0.64 -14.93 2.76
N ARG A 28 -0.12 -13.91 3.46
CA ARG A 28 1.25 -13.41 3.25
C ARG A 28 2.29 -14.48 3.56
N GLU A 29 2.13 -15.20 4.66
CA GLU A 29 2.98 -16.36 4.99
C GLU A 29 2.87 -17.46 3.92
N LEU A 30 1.65 -17.72 3.42
CA LEU A 30 1.45 -18.68 2.33
C LEU A 30 2.13 -18.24 1.02
N ILE A 31 2.10 -16.96 0.66
CA ILE A 31 2.78 -16.42 -0.52
C ILE A 31 4.27 -16.70 -0.42
N ASP A 32 4.88 -16.36 0.72
CA ASP A 32 6.30 -16.60 0.95
C ASP A 32 6.66 -18.09 0.89
N ALA A 33 5.88 -18.95 1.56
CA ALA A 33 6.07 -20.40 1.51
C ALA A 33 5.93 -20.96 0.09
N THR A 34 4.95 -20.48 -0.69
CA THR A 34 4.71 -20.91 -2.08
C THR A 34 5.89 -20.55 -2.99
N ILE A 35 6.53 -19.40 -2.75
CA ILE A 35 7.70 -18.96 -3.54
C ILE A 35 8.92 -19.83 -3.23
N ARG A 36 9.10 -20.25 -1.97
CA ARG A 36 10.36 -20.85 -1.48
C ARG A 36 10.34 -22.38 -1.32
N THR A 37 9.19 -23.02 -1.44
CA THR A 37 9.03 -24.45 -1.14
C THR A 37 9.74 -25.36 -2.14
N GLU A 38 10.36 -26.43 -1.62
CA GLU A 38 10.87 -27.60 -2.36
C GLU A 38 10.19 -28.89 -1.86
N ALA A 39 8.98 -28.77 -1.29
CA ALA A 39 8.26 -29.92 -0.73
C ALA A 39 7.88 -30.96 -1.80
N ASP A 40 7.68 -32.20 -1.35
CA ASP A 40 7.32 -33.34 -2.20
C ASP A 40 5.95 -33.16 -2.91
N GLU A 41 5.77 -33.90 -4.01
CA GLU A 41 4.59 -33.78 -4.89
C GLU A 41 3.25 -33.96 -4.17
N ASP A 42 3.18 -34.88 -3.20
CA ASP A 42 1.98 -35.17 -2.42
C ASP A 42 1.63 -34.01 -1.47
N VAL A 43 2.65 -33.38 -0.86
CA VAL A 43 2.48 -32.19 -0.03
C VAL A 43 1.97 -31.01 -0.87
N VAL A 44 2.54 -30.80 -2.05
CA VAL A 44 2.10 -29.73 -2.98
C VAL A 44 0.66 -29.96 -3.44
N ALA A 45 0.31 -31.20 -3.80
CA ALA A 45 -1.05 -31.54 -4.21
C ALA A 45 -2.06 -31.33 -3.07
N GLY A 46 -1.74 -31.76 -1.85
CA GLY A 46 -2.58 -31.56 -0.67
C GLY A 46 -2.78 -30.08 -0.33
N ALA A 47 -1.70 -29.30 -0.35
CA ALA A 47 -1.76 -27.85 -0.13
C ALA A 47 -2.65 -27.15 -1.16
N ARG A 48 -2.51 -27.50 -2.44
CA ARG A 48 -3.37 -26.96 -3.50
C ARG A 48 -4.85 -27.23 -3.25
N SER A 49 -5.23 -28.47 -2.96
CA SER A 49 -6.63 -28.82 -2.68
C SER A 49 -7.19 -28.08 -1.46
N ALA A 50 -6.38 -27.91 -0.40
CA ALA A 50 -6.78 -27.14 0.77
C ALA A 50 -7.00 -25.65 0.45
N ILE A 51 -6.09 -25.04 -0.34
CA ILE A 51 -6.20 -23.64 -0.77
C ILE A 51 -7.46 -23.43 -1.63
N GLU A 52 -7.74 -24.35 -2.57
CA GLU A 52 -8.94 -24.31 -3.40
C GLU A 52 -10.22 -24.37 -2.55
N ALA A 53 -10.28 -25.28 -1.56
CA ALA A 53 -11.44 -25.41 -0.66
C ALA A 53 -11.64 -24.18 0.25
N VAL A 54 -10.56 -23.62 0.80
CA VAL A 54 -10.61 -22.37 1.59
C VAL A 54 -11.07 -21.21 0.73
N THR A 55 -10.55 -21.11 -0.50
CA THR A 55 -10.94 -20.06 -1.45
C THR A 55 -12.43 -20.12 -1.78
N GLU A 56 -12.97 -21.31 -2.01
CA GLU A 56 -14.40 -21.49 -2.26
C GLU A 56 -15.25 -21.09 -1.04
N SER A 57 -14.81 -21.47 0.16
CA SER A 57 -15.48 -21.08 1.40
C SER A 57 -15.53 -19.56 1.59
N LEU A 58 -14.45 -18.85 1.27
CA LEU A 58 -14.39 -17.38 1.36
C LEU A 58 -15.25 -16.68 0.29
N ARG A 59 -15.59 -17.36 -0.82
CA ARG A 59 -16.42 -16.81 -1.89
C ARG A 59 -17.92 -16.87 -1.64
N GLN A 60 -18.37 -17.54 -0.58
CA GLN A 60 -19.79 -17.63 -0.22
C GLN A 60 -20.44 -16.26 -0.02
N ARG A 61 -19.68 -15.25 0.41
CA ARG A 61 -20.14 -13.87 0.52
C ARG A 61 -19.00 -12.89 0.22
N THR A 62 -19.14 -12.15 -0.87
CA THR A 62 -18.12 -11.19 -1.34
C THR A 62 -18.62 -9.76 -1.29
N ARG A 63 -17.66 -8.82 -1.22
CA ARG A 63 -17.93 -7.39 -1.41
C ARG A 63 -18.06 -7.08 -2.91
N PRO A 64 -18.88 -6.10 -3.32
CA PRO A 64 -18.94 -5.69 -4.71
C PRO A 64 -17.60 -5.07 -5.15
N MET A 65 -17.27 -5.20 -6.43
CA MET A 65 -16.16 -4.45 -7.02
C MET A 65 -16.47 -2.95 -7.00
N GLY A 66 -15.44 -2.13 -6.75
CA GLY A 66 -15.58 -0.67 -6.79
C GLY A 66 -16.14 -0.01 -5.52
N VAL A 67 -16.42 -0.78 -4.47
CA VAL A 67 -16.81 -0.22 -3.16
C VAL A 67 -15.57 0.17 -2.36
N SER A 68 -15.55 1.42 -1.91
CA SER A 68 -14.57 1.92 -0.94
C SER A 68 -15.26 2.19 0.39
N TYR A 69 -14.54 2.00 1.49
CA TYR A 69 -15.10 2.21 2.83
C TYR A 69 -14.56 3.49 3.45
N ARG A 70 -15.38 4.16 4.24
CA ARG A 70 -14.96 5.23 5.15
C ARG A 70 -15.44 4.93 6.56
N VAL A 71 -14.66 5.32 7.54
CA VAL A 71 -15.12 5.36 8.93
C VAL A 71 -15.91 6.65 9.15
N ASP A 72 -16.89 6.68 10.06
CA ASP A 72 -17.69 7.88 10.42
C ASP A 72 -16.86 9.16 10.62
N SER A 73 -15.59 9.04 11.02
CA SER A 73 -14.64 10.15 11.15
C SER A 73 -14.18 10.75 9.80
N GLY A 74 -14.69 10.25 8.68
CA GLY A 74 -14.24 10.59 7.32
C GLY A 74 -12.97 9.86 6.87
N ARG A 75 -12.33 9.07 7.74
CA ARG A 75 -11.08 8.35 7.44
C ARG A 75 -11.33 7.24 6.41
N PRO A 76 -10.55 7.16 5.31
CA PRO A 76 -10.61 6.03 4.39
C PRO A 76 -10.26 4.71 5.08
N LEU A 77 -11.02 3.65 4.78
CA LEU A 77 -10.71 2.28 5.15
C LEU A 77 -10.34 1.51 3.88
N THR A 78 -9.05 1.39 3.64
CA THR A 78 -8.44 0.96 2.37
C THR A 78 -8.29 -0.55 2.22
N LEU A 79 -9.25 -1.37 2.67
CA LEU A 79 -9.09 -2.83 2.83
C LEU A 79 -8.42 -3.55 1.65
N GLY A 80 -8.87 -3.27 0.42
CA GLY A 80 -8.37 -3.92 -0.80
C GLY A 80 -7.31 -3.12 -1.57
N ASN A 81 -6.84 -1.99 -1.04
CA ASN A 81 -5.87 -1.15 -1.73
C ASN A 81 -4.55 -1.92 -1.98
N ALA A 82 -3.90 -1.66 -3.12
CA ALA A 82 -2.71 -2.40 -3.52
C ALA A 82 -1.42 -1.99 -2.78
N ALA A 83 -1.37 -0.80 -2.19
CA ALA A 83 -0.20 -0.31 -1.45
C ALA A 83 -0.35 -0.48 0.06
N ILE A 84 -1.54 -0.23 0.60
CA ILE A 84 -1.80 -0.19 2.06
C ILE A 84 -3.07 -0.94 2.48
N GLY A 85 -3.50 -1.91 1.67
CA GLY A 85 -4.66 -2.71 1.98
C GLY A 85 -4.39 -3.70 3.10
N LEU A 86 -4.97 -3.45 4.28
CA LEU A 86 -4.87 -4.38 5.41
C LEU A 86 -5.42 -5.77 5.08
N GLY A 87 -6.47 -5.83 4.26
CA GLY A 87 -7.06 -7.07 3.75
C GLY A 87 -6.49 -7.52 2.40
N ASN A 88 -5.43 -6.88 1.91
CA ASN A 88 -4.79 -7.21 0.64
C ASN A 88 -3.41 -7.84 0.87
N PRO A 89 -3.25 -9.17 0.70
CA PRO A 89 -1.98 -9.86 0.95
C PRO A 89 -0.83 -9.39 0.05
N ILE A 90 -1.09 -8.82 -1.12
CA ILE A 90 -0.01 -8.31 -2.00
C ILE A 90 0.48 -6.93 -1.58
N ALA A 91 -0.25 -6.22 -0.70
CA ALA A 91 0.15 -4.88 -0.28
C ALA A 91 1.45 -4.96 0.53
N PRO A 92 2.47 -4.15 0.19
CA PRO A 92 3.63 -3.94 1.05
C PRO A 92 3.18 -3.60 2.48
N PRO A 93 3.87 -4.07 3.53
CA PRO A 93 3.50 -3.82 4.93
C PRO A 93 3.89 -2.40 5.37
N VAL A 94 3.52 -1.39 4.58
CA VAL A 94 3.84 0.02 4.83
C VAL A 94 2.82 0.59 5.82
N ILE A 95 3.32 1.02 6.97
CA ILE A 95 2.57 1.79 7.97
C ILE A 95 3.14 3.19 8.01
N VAL A 96 2.32 4.19 7.68
CA VAL A 96 2.77 5.57 7.52
C VAL A 96 2.64 6.32 8.85
N HIS A 97 3.72 6.97 9.24
CA HIS A 97 3.79 7.88 10.39
C HIS A 97 3.93 9.32 9.89
N HIS A 98 3.16 10.24 10.45
CA HIS A 98 3.18 11.66 10.04
C HIS A 98 3.79 12.51 11.16
N ASP A 99 4.77 13.34 10.79
CA ASP A 99 5.44 14.26 11.72
C ASP A 99 4.83 15.67 11.69
N GLY A 100 3.72 15.85 10.97
CA GLY A 100 3.13 17.15 10.67
C GLY A 100 3.84 17.88 9.51
N GLY A 101 3.29 19.03 9.11
CA GLY A 101 3.92 19.90 8.10
C GLY A 101 4.06 19.29 6.69
N GLY A 102 3.33 18.21 6.37
CA GLY A 102 3.45 17.52 5.09
C GLY A 102 4.67 16.61 4.98
N ARG A 103 5.19 16.12 6.11
CA ARG A 103 6.24 15.08 6.16
C ARG A 103 5.70 13.78 6.76
N CYS A 104 6.09 12.65 6.17
CA CYS A 104 5.80 11.33 6.68
C CYS A 104 6.94 10.36 6.43
N TRP A 105 6.93 9.24 7.16
CA TRP A 105 7.91 8.18 7.05
C TRP A 105 7.31 6.81 7.37
N SER A 106 8.01 5.75 6.98
CA SER A 106 7.64 4.37 7.26
C SER A 106 8.88 3.48 7.34
N GLU A 107 8.85 2.49 8.23
CA GLU A 107 9.84 1.41 8.30
C GLU A 107 9.12 0.08 8.08
N PHE A 108 9.63 -0.73 7.17
CA PHE A 108 8.98 -1.95 6.72
C PHE A 108 10.00 -2.97 6.22
N ILE A 109 9.57 -4.21 6.03
CA ILE A 109 10.39 -5.29 5.50
C ILE A 109 9.76 -5.78 4.19
N LEU A 110 10.57 -5.83 3.12
CA LEU A 110 10.17 -6.45 1.86
C LEU A 110 10.88 -7.80 1.71
N GLY A 111 10.11 -8.89 1.74
CA GLY A 111 10.58 -10.26 1.53
C GLY A 111 10.42 -10.76 0.08
N ALA A 112 10.47 -12.08 -0.08
CA ALA A 112 10.47 -12.75 -1.39
C ALA A 112 9.27 -12.40 -2.28
N ALA A 113 8.10 -12.12 -1.69
CA ALA A 113 6.89 -11.70 -2.41
C ALA A 113 7.07 -10.43 -3.26
N TYR A 114 8.10 -9.63 -2.99
CA TYR A 114 8.37 -8.35 -3.65
C TYR A 114 9.66 -8.35 -4.47
N GLU A 115 10.28 -9.53 -4.63
CA GLU A 115 11.53 -9.70 -5.37
C GLU A 115 11.32 -9.44 -6.87
N GLY A 116 12.29 -8.79 -7.50
CA GLY A 116 12.37 -8.66 -8.95
C GLY A 116 13.63 -9.33 -9.44
N PRO A 117 14.77 -8.61 -9.54
CA PRO A 117 16.06 -9.26 -9.69
C PRO A 117 16.43 -10.07 -8.43
N PRO A 118 17.29 -11.09 -8.54
CA PRO A 118 17.71 -11.88 -7.39
C PRO A 118 18.21 -11.03 -6.22
N LYS A 119 17.61 -11.24 -5.04
CA LYS A 119 17.83 -10.55 -3.76
C LYS A 119 17.49 -9.07 -3.75
N LEU A 120 16.87 -8.54 -4.80
CA LEU A 120 16.52 -7.13 -4.93
C LEU A 120 15.01 -6.95 -5.06
N VAL A 121 14.50 -5.89 -4.45
CA VAL A 121 13.10 -5.47 -4.60
C VAL A 121 12.84 -5.12 -6.07
N HIS A 122 11.71 -5.59 -6.60
CA HIS A 122 11.26 -5.20 -7.93
C HIS A 122 11.07 -3.68 -8.01
N GLY A 123 11.61 -3.03 -9.06
CA GLY A 123 11.54 -1.57 -9.19
C GLY A 123 10.12 -1.04 -9.12
N GLY A 124 9.16 -1.73 -9.75
CA GLY A 124 7.74 -1.41 -9.67
C GLY A 124 7.15 -1.42 -8.25
N VAL A 125 7.65 -2.26 -7.34
CA VAL A 125 7.22 -2.24 -5.92
C VAL A 125 7.79 -1.01 -5.22
N SER A 126 9.04 -0.65 -5.49
CA SER A 126 9.63 0.61 -4.98
C SER A 126 8.83 1.83 -5.47
N ALA A 127 8.43 1.85 -6.74
CA ALA A 127 7.59 2.90 -7.30
C ALA A 127 6.19 2.95 -6.66
N LEU A 128 5.57 1.79 -6.41
CA LEU A 128 4.28 1.69 -5.69
C LEU A 128 4.35 2.28 -4.28
N VAL A 129 5.41 1.92 -3.52
CA VAL A 129 5.62 2.46 -2.17
C VAL A 129 5.84 3.97 -2.23
N LEU A 130 6.66 4.46 -3.17
CA LEU A 130 6.92 5.90 -3.30
C LEU A 130 5.69 6.69 -3.74
N ASP A 131 4.90 6.20 -4.70
CA ASP A 131 3.63 6.85 -5.08
C ASP A 131 2.71 7.04 -3.87
N HIS A 132 2.56 6.00 -3.05
CA HIS A 132 1.74 6.08 -1.85
C HIS A 132 2.31 7.07 -0.81
N MET A 133 3.61 6.98 -0.51
CA MET A 133 4.27 7.86 0.48
C MET A 133 4.24 9.34 0.06
N LEU A 134 4.47 9.61 -1.23
CA LEU A 134 4.38 10.97 -1.78
C LEU A 134 2.94 11.49 -1.70
N GLY A 135 1.94 10.64 -1.97
CA GLY A 135 0.53 10.99 -1.84
C GLY A 135 0.13 11.30 -0.39
N GLU A 136 0.62 10.53 0.57
CA GLU A 136 0.44 10.76 2.02
C GLU A 136 1.02 12.12 2.44
N ALA A 137 2.24 12.44 2.00
CA ALA A 137 2.85 13.75 2.25
C ALA A 137 2.04 14.89 1.60
N ALA A 138 1.72 14.78 0.31
CA ALA A 138 1.03 15.82 -0.45
C ALA A 138 -0.39 16.09 0.05
N SER A 139 -1.09 15.06 0.50
CA SER A 139 -2.44 15.14 1.06
C SER A 139 -2.48 15.57 2.54
N GLU A 140 -1.32 15.86 3.14
CA GLU A 140 -1.19 16.16 4.57
C GLU A 140 -1.89 15.08 5.42
N GLY A 141 -1.56 13.81 5.18
CA GLY A 141 -2.13 12.65 5.87
C GLY A 141 -3.56 12.31 5.46
N LEU A 142 -3.82 12.27 4.15
CA LEU A 142 -5.13 12.00 3.54
C LEU A 142 -6.24 12.99 3.93
N SER A 143 -5.88 14.14 4.48
CA SER A 143 -6.84 15.18 4.87
C SER A 143 -7.30 16.04 3.69
N LYS A 144 -6.48 16.12 2.63
CA LYS A 144 -6.77 16.91 1.43
C LYS A 144 -6.82 16.02 0.18
N PRO A 145 -7.81 16.20 -0.71
CA PRO A 145 -7.88 15.44 -1.96
C PRO A 145 -6.74 15.87 -2.89
N ARG A 146 -5.77 14.97 -3.06
CA ARG A 146 -4.58 15.16 -3.89
C ARG A 146 -4.36 13.91 -4.71
N PHE A 147 -4.45 14.05 -6.03
CA PHE A 147 -4.31 12.94 -6.97
C PHE A 147 -2.95 13.01 -7.67
N THR A 148 -2.27 11.87 -7.82
CA THR A 148 -1.02 11.80 -8.58
C THR A 148 -1.27 12.29 -10.01
N GLY A 149 -0.64 13.40 -10.39
CA GLY A 149 -0.61 13.87 -11.78
C GLY A 149 0.60 13.32 -12.53
N THR A 150 1.77 13.32 -11.87
CA THR A 150 3.00 12.74 -12.43
C THR A 150 3.89 12.26 -11.29
N ILE A 151 4.59 11.16 -11.49
CA ILE A 151 5.68 10.69 -10.63
C ILE A 151 6.89 10.36 -11.49
N THR A 152 8.06 10.84 -11.09
CA THR A 152 9.36 10.47 -11.66
C THR A 152 10.12 9.69 -10.61
N VAL A 153 10.56 8.47 -10.94
CA VAL A 153 11.29 7.59 -10.04
C VAL A 153 12.70 7.35 -10.59
N LYS A 154 13.71 7.53 -9.74
CA LYS A 154 15.11 7.34 -10.10
C LYS A 154 15.75 6.30 -9.17
N TYR A 155 16.22 5.22 -9.78
CA TYR A 155 16.89 4.10 -9.09
C TYR A 155 18.39 4.39 -9.05
N LEU A 156 18.91 4.68 -7.86
CA LEU A 156 20.32 5.03 -7.65
C LEU A 156 21.20 3.79 -7.52
N ARG A 157 20.67 2.73 -6.90
CA ARG A 157 21.29 1.41 -6.75
C ARG A 157 20.20 0.35 -6.53
N GLY A 158 20.59 -0.93 -6.57
CA GLY A 158 19.67 -2.02 -6.22
C GLY A 158 19.17 -1.88 -4.78
N THR A 159 17.85 -1.92 -4.60
CA THR A 159 17.21 -1.98 -3.28
C THR A 159 17.23 -3.43 -2.81
N PRO A 160 17.96 -3.79 -1.74
CA PRO A 160 17.96 -5.16 -1.24
C PRO A 160 16.61 -5.54 -0.63
N LEU A 161 16.27 -6.83 -0.68
CA LEU A 161 15.24 -7.38 0.20
C LEU A 161 15.66 -7.21 1.67
N GLY A 162 14.68 -7.10 2.56
CA GLY A 162 14.90 -6.91 4.00
C GLY A 162 14.36 -5.58 4.54
N PRO A 163 14.89 -5.09 5.68
CA PRO A 163 14.46 -3.85 6.31
C PRO A 163 14.78 -2.63 5.46
N LEU A 164 13.77 -1.78 5.26
CA LEU A 164 13.85 -0.54 4.49
C LEU A 164 13.15 0.59 5.23
N ARG A 165 13.57 1.81 4.93
CA ARG A 165 12.93 3.04 5.39
C ARG A 165 12.52 3.89 4.20
N SER A 166 11.28 4.38 4.23
CA SER A 166 10.80 5.37 3.27
C SER A 166 10.48 6.69 3.98
N GLU A 167 10.81 7.80 3.34
CA GLU A 167 10.46 9.15 3.80
C GLU A 167 9.88 9.94 2.64
N ALA A 168 8.90 10.81 2.91
CA ALA A 168 8.35 11.74 1.94
C ALA A 168 8.01 13.10 2.58
N TRP A 169 8.12 14.17 1.81
CA TRP A 169 7.85 15.54 2.24
C TRP A 169 7.37 16.42 1.09
N ILE A 170 6.63 17.48 1.42
CA ILE A 170 6.27 18.54 0.47
C ILE A 170 7.50 19.41 0.19
N GLU A 171 7.82 19.61 -1.08
CA GLU A 171 8.88 20.53 -1.54
C GLU A 171 8.31 21.92 -1.90
N GLY A 172 7.06 21.98 -2.35
CA GLY A 172 6.41 23.25 -2.69
C GLY A 172 4.95 23.11 -3.08
N LYS A 173 4.28 24.25 -3.24
CA LYS A 173 2.89 24.35 -3.69
C LYS A 173 2.78 25.48 -4.71
N GLU A 174 2.09 25.25 -5.81
CA GLU A 174 1.87 26.24 -6.86
C GLU A 174 0.45 26.08 -7.43
N GLY A 175 -0.44 27.02 -7.11
CA GLY A 175 -1.84 26.95 -7.49
C GLY A 175 -2.47 25.63 -7.05
N VAL A 176 -2.93 24.83 -8.01
CA VAL A 176 -3.59 23.53 -7.76
C VAL A 176 -2.61 22.36 -7.57
N LYS A 177 -1.30 22.63 -7.68
CA LYS A 177 -0.23 21.61 -7.64
C LYS A 177 0.44 21.60 -6.27
N VAL A 178 0.69 20.39 -5.77
CA VAL A 178 1.59 20.12 -4.64
C VAL A 178 2.75 19.29 -5.16
N PHE A 179 3.96 19.75 -4.92
CA PHE A 179 5.19 19.03 -5.28
C PHE A 179 5.69 18.30 -4.03
N ALA A 180 5.96 17.01 -4.16
CA ALA A 180 6.47 16.18 -3.08
C ALA A 180 7.70 15.40 -3.53
N ARG A 181 8.61 15.16 -2.59
CA ARG A 181 9.80 14.32 -2.77
C ARG A 181 9.83 13.22 -1.74
N GLY A 182 10.48 12.13 -2.10
CA GLY A 182 10.59 10.98 -1.21
C GLY A 182 11.69 10.02 -1.62
N THR A 183 12.07 9.16 -0.69
CA THR A 183 13.18 8.23 -0.84
C THR A 183 12.85 6.88 -0.22
N ILE A 184 13.42 5.82 -0.77
CA ILE A 184 13.58 4.53 -0.09
C ILE A 184 15.07 4.35 0.21
N SER A 185 15.37 3.86 1.41
CA SER A 185 16.73 3.65 1.90
C SER A 185 16.84 2.31 2.64
N ASP A 186 18.06 1.75 2.62
CA ASP A 186 18.49 0.68 3.52
C ASP A 186 19.58 1.21 4.47
N ALA A 187 20.23 0.33 5.23
CA ALA A 187 21.30 0.70 6.17
C ALA A 187 22.50 1.45 5.56
N ALA A 188 22.76 1.31 4.26
CA ALA A 188 23.82 1.99 3.52
C ALA A 188 23.37 3.32 2.88
N GLY A 189 22.10 3.69 2.99
CA GLY A 189 21.54 4.97 2.51
C GLY A 189 20.48 4.82 1.43
N VAL A 190 20.23 5.89 0.67
CA VAL A 190 19.16 5.92 -0.34
C VAL A 190 19.44 4.93 -1.49
N THR A 191 18.40 4.21 -1.91
CA THR A 191 18.42 3.31 -3.07
C THR A 191 17.57 3.85 -4.22
N VAL A 192 16.45 4.50 -3.90
CA VAL A 192 15.50 5.07 -4.85
C VAL A 192 15.05 6.43 -4.37
N GLU A 193 14.96 7.41 -5.27
CA GLU A 193 14.35 8.71 -5.02
C GLU A 193 13.18 8.92 -5.99
N ALA A 194 12.17 9.70 -5.55
CA ALA A 194 11.06 10.08 -6.40
C ALA A 194 10.63 11.53 -6.18
N GLU A 195 10.13 12.12 -7.26
CA GLU A 195 9.51 13.44 -7.31
C GLU A 195 8.10 13.29 -7.88
N GLY A 196 7.11 13.87 -7.21
CA GLY A 196 5.71 13.76 -7.57
C GLY A 196 5.01 15.11 -7.64
N VAL A 197 4.13 15.25 -8.63
CA VAL A 197 3.20 16.38 -8.77
C VAL A 197 1.80 15.87 -8.48
N PHE A 198 1.17 16.44 -7.45
CA PHE A 198 -0.17 16.07 -7.01
C PHE A 198 -1.15 17.21 -7.26
N ILE A 199 -2.32 16.87 -7.78
CA ILE A 199 -3.29 17.83 -8.29
C ILE A 199 -4.54 17.88 -7.39
N GLU A 200 -4.96 19.09 -7.05
CA GLU A 200 -6.31 19.32 -6.50
C GLU A 200 -7.35 19.07 -7.59
N PRO A 201 -8.31 18.17 -7.39
CA PRO A 201 -9.34 17.94 -8.39
C PRO A 201 -10.32 19.13 -8.44
N SER A 202 -10.97 19.35 -9.59
CA SER A 202 -11.87 20.49 -9.79
C SER A 202 -12.99 20.58 -8.76
N TRP A 203 -13.62 19.45 -8.44
CA TRP A 203 -14.72 19.39 -7.47
C TRP A 203 -14.32 19.85 -6.05
N ALA A 204 -13.05 19.67 -5.67
CA ALA A 204 -12.56 20.11 -4.35
C ALA A 204 -12.33 21.63 -4.31
N ARG A 205 -12.06 22.23 -5.47
CA ARG A 205 -11.88 23.68 -5.63
C ARG A 205 -13.21 24.42 -5.68
N GLU A 206 -14.22 23.81 -6.30
CA GLU A 206 -15.57 24.37 -6.42
C GLU A 206 -16.34 24.37 -5.08
N ALA A 207 -15.89 23.57 -4.11
CA ALA A 207 -16.48 23.48 -2.77
C ALA A 207 -15.88 24.46 -1.73
N GLN A 208 -14.90 25.29 -2.14
CA GLN A 208 -14.26 26.33 -1.32
C GLN A 208 -14.89 27.69 -1.59
#